data_AF-A0A3D0S744-F1
#
_entry.id   AF-A0A3D0S744-F1
#
_cell.length_a   1.000
_cell.length_b   1.000
_cell.length_c   1.000
_cell.angle_alpha   90.00
_cell.angle_beta   90.00
_cell.angle_gamma   90.00
#
_symmetry.space_group_name_H-M   'P 1'
#
loop_
_entity.id
_entity.type
_entity.pdbx_description
1 polymer ?
#
loop_
_entity_poly.entity_id
_entity_poly.type
_entity_poly.pdbx_seq_one_letter_code
_entity_poly.pdbx_strand_id
1 'polypeptide(L)'
;AGSGKSSLISGSVEGREGVVVIDQGAIKGSRRSNPATYTGLLEPVRKAFAKENGVKSALFSANSEGACPACNGAGVIFTELGVMATVESTCEECEGRRFQAAVLEYTLGGKNIAEVLELPVSEALSYFSSEGASVPAAIKVLDRLVDVGLGYISLGQPLTTLSGGERQRVKVAPQMAEKGQVYTLDEATT
;
A
#
# COMPACT_ATOMS: atom_id res chain seq x y z
N ALA A 1 26.83 -4.55 16.41
CA ALA A 1 25.79 -4.79 17.44
C ALA A 1 26.38 -4.55 18.84
N GLY A 2 25.57 -4.17 19.84
CA GLY A 2 25.98 -4.11 21.26
C GLY A 2 26.48 -2.76 21.81
N SER A 3 26.57 -1.71 20.98
CA SER A 3 27.09 -0.40 21.42
C SER A 3 26.03 0.52 22.06
N GLY A 4 24.86 -0.01 22.42
CA GLY A 4 23.77 0.76 23.05
C GLY A 4 23.04 1.78 22.15
N LYS A 5 23.29 1.81 20.84
CA LYS A 5 22.65 2.78 19.91
C LYS A 5 21.12 2.73 19.97
N SER A 6 20.54 1.53 19.84
CA SER A 6 19.08 1.37 19.86
C SER A 6 18.48 1.83 21.20
N SER A 7 19.13 1.51 22.33
CA SER A 7 18.71 1.97 23.67
C SER A 7 18.81 3.49 23.85
N LEU A 8 19.79 4.14 23.21
CA LEU A 8 19.92 5.59 23.23
C LEU A 8 18.83 6.26 22.38
N ILE A 9 18.55 5.73 21.19
CA ILE A 9 17.50 6.25 20.32
C ILE A 9 16.14 6.10 20.99
N SER A 10 15.76 4.89 21.42
CA SER A 10 14.46 4.64 22.04
C SER A 10 14.31 5.28 23.42
N GLY A 11 15.40 5.36 24.20
CA GLY A 11 15.36 5.87 25.56
C GLY A 11 15.53 7.39 25.70
N SER A 12 16.02 8.10 24.68
CA SER A 12 16.39 9.53 24.83
C SER A 12 16.04 10.43 23.65
N VAL A 13 15.77 9.87 22.47
CA VAL A 13 15.49 10.61 21.23
C VAL A 13 14.04 10.43 20.80
N GLU A 14 13.51 9.21 20.94
CA GLU A 14 12.10 8.90 20.74
C GLU A 14 11.22 9.72 21.69
N GLY A 15 10.18 10.37 21.15
CA GLY A 15 9.24 11.20 21.92
C GLY A 15 9.60 12.69 22.04
N ARG A 16 10.73 13.14 21.47
CA ARG A 16 11.04 14.57 21.35
C ARG A 16 10.18 15.25 20.28
N GLU A 17 9.86 16.52 20.50
CA GLU A 17 9.12 17.32 19.54
C GLU A 17 9.85 17.41 18.19
N GLY A 18 9.13 17.16 17.10
CA GLY A 18 9.67 17.22 15.73
C GLY A 18 10.56 16.04 15.33
N VAL A 19 10.69 15.01 16.18
CA VAL A 19 11.43 13.78 15.89
C VAL A 19 10.48 12.65 15.53
N VAL A 20 10.67 12.08 14.33
CA VAL A 20 9.95 10.89 13.88
C VAL A 20 10.94 9.72 13.84
N VAL A 21 10.66 8.67 14.60
CA VAL A 21 11.45 7.44 14.62
C VAL A 21 10.78 6.40 13.72
N ILE A 22 11.53 5.84 12.78
CA ILE A 22 11.03 4.84 11.83
C ILE A 22 11.86 3.57 11.98
N ASP A 23 11.25 2.58 12.64
CA ASP A 23 11.86 1.26 12.87
C ASP A 23 11.68 0.30 11.67
N GLN A 24 12.42 -0.82 11.71
CA GLN A 24 12.25 -1.95 10.80
C GLN A 24 11.18 -2.95 11.29
N GLY A 25 10.44 -2.63 12.36
CA GLY A 25 9.41 -3.49 12.90
C GLY A 25 8.33 -3.84 11.86
N ALA A 26 7.53 -4.86 12.14
CA ALA A 26 6.43 -5.22 11.24
C ALA A 26 5.54 -3.99 10.98
N ILE A 27 5.18 -3.75 9.72
CA ILE A 27 4.19 -2.71 9.41
C ILE A 27 2.88 -3.11 10.10
N LYS A 28 2.29 -2.19 10.88
CA LYS A 28 0.93 -2.38 11.40
C LYS A 28 -0.02 -2.52 10.21
N GLY A 29 -0.56 -3.73 10.03
CA GLY A 29 -1.45 -4.05 8.92
C GLY A 29 -1.84 -5.52 8.93
N SER A 30 -2.97 -5.83 8.31
CA SER A 30 -3.36 -7.22 8.05
C SER A 30 -2.66 -7.77 6.80
N ARG A 31 -2.81 -9.08 6.53
CA ARG A 31 -2.37 -9.73 5.28
C ARG A 31 -2.93 -9.08 4.00
N ARG A 32 -3.93 -8.20 4.14
CA ARG A 32 -4.57 -7.46 3.03
C ARG A 32 -3.95 -6.11 2.75
N SER A 33 -3.03 -5.67 3.61
CA SER A 33 -2.36 -4.38 3.50
C SER A 33 -1.37 -4.40 2.34
N ASN A 34 -1.27 -3.27 1.67
CA ASN A 34 -0.40 -3.03 0.52
C ASN A 34 0.05 -1.56 0.53
N PRO A 35 1.03 -1.16 -0.31
CA PRO A 35 1.47 0.23 -0.39
C PRO A 35 0.33 1.23 -0.57
N ALA A 36 -0.67 0.92 -1.42
CA ALA A 36 -1.78 1.82 -1.68
C ALA A 36 -2.68 2.08 -0.46
N THR A 37 -2.98 1.04 0.33
CA THR A 37 -3.80 1.15 1.54
C THR A 37 -3.02 1.80 2.68
N TYR A 38 -1.74 1.46 2.83
CA TYR A 38 -0.91 1.96 3.92
C TYR A 38 -0.60 3.45 3.80
N THR A 39 -0.31 3.92 2.59
CA THR A 39 0.06 5.33 2.34
C THR A 39 -1.14 6.27 2.22
N GLY A 40 -2.37 5.74 2.29
CA GLY A 40 -3.60 6.49 2.04
C GLY A 40 -3.87 6.80 0.57
N LEU A 41 -3.02 6.32 -0.36
CA LEU A 41 -3.18 6.48 -1.81
C LEU A 41 -4.53 5.96 -2.31
N LEU A 42 -5.04 4.88 -1.75
CA LEU A 42 -6.25 4.22 -2.26
C LEU A 42 -7.51 5.10 -2.13
N GLU A 43 -7.60 5.96 -1.10
CA GLU A 43 -8.79 6.78 -0.85
C GLU A 43 -9.09 7.79 -1.99
N PRO A 44 -8.14 8.65 -2.43
CA PRO A 44 -8.38 9.53 -3.57
C PRO A 44 -8.60 8.75 -4.88
N VAL A 45 -7.93 7.61 -5.07
CA VAL A 45 -8.14 6.76 -6.26
C VAL A 45 -9.57 6.22 -6.31
N ARG A 46 -10.07 5.68 -5.19
CA ARG A 46 -11.46 5.19 -5.07
C ARG A 46 -12.49 6.28 -5.35
N LYS A 47 -12.24 7.50 -4.87
CA LYS A 47 -13.09 8.66 -5.14
C LYS A 47 -13.09 9.05 -6.62
N ALA A 48 -11.94 8.96 -7.30
CA ALA A 48 -11.85 9.23 -8.73
C ALA A 48 -12.65 8.21 -9.56
N PHE A 49 -12.46 6.91 -9.30
CA PHE A 49 -13.25 5.85 -9.94
C PHE A 49 -14.76 6.02 -9.72
N ALA A 50 -15.16 6.31 -8.47
CA ALA A 50 -16.55 6.57 -8.11
C ALA A 50 -17.16 7.74 -8.89
N LYS A 51 -16.40 8.83 -9.00
CA LYS A 51 -16.84 10.04 -9.72
C LYS A 51 -16.98 9.78 -11.21
N GLU A 52 -16.00 9.13 -11.83
CA GLU A 52 -15.99 8.83 -13.26
C GLU A 52 -17.16 7.94 -13.68
N ASN A 53 -17.48 6.94 -12.85
CA ASN A 53 -18.48 5.93 -13.16
C ASN A 53 -19.86 6.21 -12.56
N GLY A 54 -20.02 7.28 -11.77
CA GLY A 54 -21.30 7.63 -11.12
C GLY A 54 -21.77 6.64 -10.06
N VAL A 55 -20.84 5.97 -9.37
CA VAL A 55 -21.13 4.91 -8.37
C VAL A 55 -20.49 5.20 -7.00
N LYS A 56 -20.76 4.37 -5.99
CA LYS A 56 -20.19 4.53 -4.65
C LYS A 56 -18.70 4.16 -4.62
N SER A 57 -17.89 4.95 -3.92
CA SER A 57 -16.47 4.65 -3.70
C SER A 57 -16.21 3.37 -2.90
N ALA A 58 -17.20 2.84 -2.18
CA ALA A 58 -17.14 1.57 -1.46
C ALA A 58 -16.90 0.37 -2.38
N LEU A 59 -17.37 0.43 -3.64
CA LEU A 59 -17.13 -0.59 -4.66
C LEU A 59 -15.65 -0.75 -5.00
N PHE A 60 -14.86 0.32 -4.91
CA PHE A 60 -13.44 0.29 -5.26
C PHE A 60 -12.55 -0.10 -4.06
N SER A 61 -13.11 -0.79 -3.05
CA SER A 61 -12.36 -1.33 -1.93
C SER A 61 -12.51 -2.83 -1.78
N ALA A 62 -11.39 -3.54 -1.80
CA ALA A 62 -11.31 -4.95 -1.46
C ALA A 62 -11.53 -5.23 0.05
N ASN A 63 -11.78 -4.19 0.86
CA ASN A 63 -12.14 -4.30 2.27
C ASN A 63 -13.60 -3.87 2.54
N SER A 64 -14.41 -3.67 1.48
CA SER A 64 -15.79 -3.18 1.58
C SER A 64 -16.67 -3.80 0.50
N GLU A 65 -17.67 -3.07 -0.01
CA GLU A 65 -18.76 -3.55 -0.87
C GLU A 65 -18.28 -4.26 -2.15
N GLY A 66 -17.15 -3.86 -2.73
CA GLY A 66 -16.67 -4.47 -3.99
C GLY A 66 -15.75 -5.67 -3.86
N ALA A 67 -15.47 -6.11 -2.64
CA ALA A 67 -14.60 -7.25 -2.38
C ALA A 67 -15.16 -8.54 -3.03
N CYS A 68 -14.28 -9.34 -3.64
CA CYS A 68 -14.66 -10.69 -4.08
C CYS A 68 -15.18 -11.50 -2.88
N PRO A 69 -16.40 -12.07 -2.95
CA PRO A 69 -17.02 -12.74 -1.81
C PRO A 69 -16.30 -14.04 -1.43
N ALA A 70 -15.77 -14.82 -2.38
CA ALA A 70 -15.07 -16.08 -2.07
C ALA A 70 -13.83 -15.89 -1.19
N CYS A 71 -12.98 -14.92 -1.51
CA CYS A 71 -11.78 -14.61 -0.72
C CYS A 71 -11.97 -13.46 0.27
N ASN A 72 -13.20 -12.93 0.37
CA ASN A 72 -13.52 -11.71 1.09
C ASN A 72 -12.61 -10.51 0.70
N GLY A 73 -12.08 -10.46 -0.53
CA GLY A 73 -11.14 -9.43 -0.99
C GLY A 73 -9.67 -9.62 -0.60
N ALA A 74 -9.29 -10.80 -0.11
CA ALA A 74 -7.89 -11.15 0.11
C ALA A 74 -7.12 -11.43 -1.19
N GLY A 75 -7.79 -11.92 -2.23
CA GLY A 75 -7.17 -12.42 -3.47
C GLY A 75 -6.61 -13.84 -3.36
N VAL A 76 -6.50 -14.35 -2.14
CA VAL A 76 -6.04 -15.71 -1.83
C VAL A 76 -7.01 -16.39 -0.86
N ILE A 77 -7.03 -17.73 -0.89
CA ILE A 77 -7.71 -18.57 0.07
C ILE A 77 -6.67 -19.12 1.05
N PHE A 78 -6.95 -18.98 2.34
CA PHE A 78 -6.11 -19.50 3.41
C PHE A 78 -6.70 -20.83 3.87
N THR A 79 -5.91 -21.90 3.75
CA THR A 79 -6.28 -23.22 4.26
C THR A 79 -5.41 -23.54 5.47
N GLU A 80 -6.04 -23.64 6.64
CA GLU A 80 -5.35 -24.02 7.88
C GLU A 80 -5.21 -25.56 7.94
N LEU A 81 -3.98 -26.06 7.86
CA LEU A 81 -3.69 -27.50 7.97
C LEU A 81 -3.30 -27.89 9.41
N GLY A 82 -4.09 -27.42 10.39
CA GLY A 82 -3.87 -27.69 11.80
C GLY A 82 -2.52 -27.16 12.30
N VAL A 83 -1.72 -28.03 12.94
CA VAL A 83 -0.47 -27.64 13.62
C VAL A 83 0.72 -27.42 12.65
N MET A 84 0.55 -27.72 11.37
CA MET A 84 1.69 -27.79 10.43
C MET A 84 2.01 -26.43 9.81
N ALA A 85 1.08 -25.87 9.02
CA ALA A 85 1.22 -24.57 8.36
C ALA A 85 -0.12 -24.11 7.77
N THR A 86 -0.27 -22.80 7.60
CA THR A 86 -1.30 -22.22 6.73
C THR A 86 -0.81 -22.24 5.28
N VAL A 87 -1.61 -22.78 4.36
CA VAL A 87 -1.32 -22.74 2.92
C VAL A 87 -2.14 -21.62 2.27
N GLU A 88 -1.50 -20.84 1.42
CA GLU A 88 -2.14 -19.80 0.61
C GLU A 88 -2.26 -20.29 -0.84
N SER A 89 -3.47 -20.25 -1.40
CA SER A 89 -3.71 -20.47 -2.83
C SER A 89 -4.39 -19.25 -3.44
N THR A 90 -4.08 -18.94 -4.70
CA THR A 90 -4.78 -17.87 -5.43
C THR A 90 -6.28 -18.18 -5.48
N CYS A 91 -7.11 -17.17 -5.21
CA CYS A 91 -8.56 -17.32 -5.30
C CYS A 91 -8.98 -17.58 -6.74
N GLU A 92 -9.64 -18.70 -7.01
CA GLU A 92 -10.07 -19.08 -8.35
C GLU A 92 -11.18 -18.18 -8.92
N GLU A 93 -12.03 -17.60 -8.07
CA GLU A 93 -13.15 -16.75 -8.53
C GLU A 93 -12.68 -15.39 -9.06
N CYS A 94 -11.73 -14.74 -8.37
CA CYS A 94 -11.23 -13.43 -8.78
C CYS A 94 -9.83 -13.50 -9.40
N GLU A 95 -9.22 -14.68 -9.48
CA GLU A 95 -7.86 -14.90 -9.99
C GLU A 95 -6.82 -13.98 -9.34
N GLY A 96 -6.99 -13.70 -8.04
CA GLY A 96 -6.09 -12.80 -7.31
C GLY A 96 -6.43 -11.30 -7.41
N ARG A 97 -7.40 -10.90 -8.26
CA ARG A 97 -7.77 -9.48 -8.46
C ARG A 97 -8.48 -8.83 -7.28
N ARG A 98 -8.98 -9.62 -6.32
CA ARG A 98 -9.60 -9.17 -5.05
C ARG A 98 -10.97 -8.50 -5.15
N PHE A 99 -11.48 -8.24 -6.35
CA PHE A 99 -12.76 -7.58 -6.58
C PHE A 99 -13.77 -8.52 -7.26
N GLN A 100 -15.06 -8.18 -7.14
CA GLN A 100 -16.12 -8.80 -7.93
C GLN A 100 -15.98 -8.41 -9.41
N ALA A 101 -16.38 -9.31 -10.32
CA ALA A 101 -16.32 -9.06 -11.76
C ALA A 101 -17.04 -7.75 -12.17
N ALA A 102 -18.22 -7.48 -11.61
CA ALA A 102 -18.98 -6.26 -11.89
C ALA A 102 -18.24 -4.96 -11.51
N VAL A 103 -17.32 -4.99 -10.55
CA VAL A 103 -16.49 -3.83 -10.19
C VAL A 103 -15.40 -3.58 -11.23
N LEU A 104 -14.92 -4.64 -11.89
CA LEU A 104 -13.84 -4.58 -12.87
C LEU A 104 -14.28 -4.05 -14.24
N GLU A 105 -15.59 -3.93 -14.46
CA GLU A 105 -16.18 -3.25 -15.63
C GLU A 105 -16.03 -1.72 -15.55
N TYR A 106 -15.86 -1.16 -14.35
CA TYR A 106 -15.66 0.27 -14.16
C TYR A 106 -14.20 0.65 -14.40
N THR A 107 -13.99 1.69 -15.18
CA THR A 107 -12.65 2.16 -15.54
C THR A 107 -12.45 3.61 -15.16
N LEU A 108 -11.20 3.98 -14.96
CA LEU A 108 -10.68 5.34 -14.98
C LEU A 108 -9.60 5.33 -16.04
N GLY A 109 -9.47 6.33 -16.92
CA GLY A 109 -8.39 6.36 -17.91
C GLY A 109 -8.16 5.07 -18.72
N GLY A 110 -9.20 4.28 -18.96
CA GLY A 110 -9.12 3.00 -19.67
C GLY A 110 -8.59 1.80 -18.86
N LYS A 111 -8.37 1.93 -17.54
CA LYS A 111 -7.99 0.82 -16.66
C LYS A 111 -8.98 0.63 -15.52
N ASN A 112 -9.24 -0.61 -15.14
CA ASN A 112 -10.02 -0.94 -13.95
C ASN A 112 -9.15 -0.86 -12.68
N ILE A 113 -9.78 -0.95 -11.51
CA ILE A 113 -9.10 -0.78 -10.22
C ILE A 113 -8.05 -1.88 -9.94
N ALA A 114 -8.26 -3.11 -10.42
CA ALA A 114 -7.29 -4.19 -10.23
C ALA A 114 -6.04 -3.95 -11.08
N GLU A 115 -6.20 -3.57 -12.35
CA GLU A 115 -5.09 -3.21 -13.23
C GLU A 115 -4.27 -2.03 -12.68
N VAL A 116 -4.95 -1.02 -12.13
CA VAL A 116 -4.28 0.10 -11.46
C VAL A 116 -3.47 -0.35 -10.25
N LEU A 117 -3.98 -1.31 -9.47
CA LEU A 117 -3.25 -1.84 -8.32
C LEU A 117 -2.07 -2.74 -8.72
N GLU A 118 -2.04 -3.28 -9.92
CA GLU A 118 -0.91 -4.05 -10.44
C GLU A 118 0.23 -3.17 -10.94
N LEU A 119 -0.03 -1.91 -11.27
CA LEU A 119 1.00 -0.98 -11.75
C LEU A 119 2.13 -0.79 -10.73
N PRO A 120 3.40 -0.80 -11.17
CA PRO A 120 4.51 -0.25 -10.42
C PRO A 120 4.24 1.21 -10.04
N VAL A 121 4.76 1.66 -8.89
CA VAL A 121 4.58 3.03 -8.40
C VAL A 121 4.96 4.08 -9.46
N SER A 122 6.07 3.89 -10.19
CA SER A 122 6.52 4.84 -11.23
C SER A 122 5.57 4.91 -12.43
N GLU A 123 5.01 3.77 -12.83
CA GLU A 123 4.01 3.70 -13.90
C GLU A 123 2.68 4.29 -13.43
N ALA A 124 2.28 4.01 -12.20
CA ALA A 124 1.10 4.62 -11.59
C ALA A 124 1.24 6.14 -11.51
N LEU A 125 2.43 6.68 -11.18
CA LEU A 125 2.68 8.12 -11.18
C LEU A 125 2.45 8.72 -12.57
N SER A 126 2.99 8.08 -13.60
CA SER A 126 2.81 8.51 -15.00
C SER A 126 1.34 8.44 -15.41
N TYR A 127 0.67 7.34 -15.06
CA TYR A 127 -0.74 7.11 -15.33
C TYR A 127 -1.64 8.16 -14.67
N PHE A 128 -1.52 8.40 -13.36
CA PHE A 128 -2.31 9.41 -12.65
C PHE A 128 -1.91 10.86 -12.97
N SER A 129 -0.85 11.07 -13.76
CA SER A 129 -0.48 12.38 -14.32
C SER A 129 -1.06 12.60 -15.71
N SER A 130 -1.57 11.57 -16.37
CA SER A 130 -2.14 11.64 -17.72
C SER A 130 -3.56 12.22 -17.73
N GLU A 131 -3.94 12.79 -18.88
CA GLU A 131 -5.29 13.30 -19.12
C GLU A 131 -6.30 12.12 -19.08
N GLY A 132 -7.47 12.33 -18.46
CA GLY A 132 -8.50 11.29 -18.29
C GLY A 132 -8.30 10.32 -17.12
N ALA A 133 -7.12 10.32 -16.49
CA ALA A 133 -6.86 9.57 -15.25
C ALA A 133 -6.33 10.45 -14.11
N SER A 134 -6.32 11.77 -14.28
CA SER A 134 -5.60 12.66 -13.36
C SER A 134 -6.18 12.65 -11.94
N VAL A 135 -5.33 12.31 -10.96
CA VAL A 135 -5.69 12.34 -9.53
C VAL A 135 -4.60 13.06 -8.73
N PRO A 136 -4.67 14.39 -8.57
CA PRO A 136 -3.59 15.19 -7.96
C PRO A 136 -3.18 14.76 -6.55
N ALA A 137 -4.13 14.27 -5.74
CA ALA A 137 -3.83 13.75 -4.41
C ALA A 137 -3.03 12.43 -4.46
N ALA A 138 -3.28 11.59 -5.47
CA ALA A 138 -2.54 10.35 -5.68
C ALA A 138 -1.11 10.63 -6.18
N ILE A 139 -0.95 11.56 -7.12
CA ILE A 139 0.35 12.00 -7.65
C ILE A 139 1.30 12.36 -6.50
N LYS A 140 0.86 13.18 -5.54
CA LYS A 140 1.68 13.59 -4.39
C LYS A 140 2.18 12.42 -3.53
N VAL A 141 1.39 11.36 -3.40
CA VAL A 141 1.79 10.18 -2.61
C VAL A 141 2.74 9.29 -3.41
N LEU A 142 2.46 9.13 -4.71
CA LEU A 142 3.30 8.36 -5.63
C LEU A 142 4.69 8.98 -5.80
N ASP A 143 4.77 10.31 -5.91
CA ASP A 143 6.02 11.06 -6.01
C ASP A 143 6.94 10.75 -4.80
N ARG A 144 6.40 10.80 -3.58
CA ARG A 144 7.14 10.45 -2.36
C ARG A 144 7.58 8.99 -2.34
N LEU A 145 6.76 8.06 -2.86
CA LEU A 145 7.13 6.65 -2.97
C LEU A 145 8.28 6.46 -3.97
N VAL A 146 8.29 7.21 -5.07
CA VAL A 146 9.41 7.24 -6.03
C VAL A 146 10.67 7.81 -5.38
N ASP A 147 10.55 8.92 -4.63
CA ASP A 147 11.68 9.57 -3.95
C ASP A 147 12.38 8.65 -2.94
N VAL A 148 11.62 7.80 -2.23
CA VAL A 148 12.19 6.78 -1.35
C VAL A 148 12.61 5.50 -2.09
N GLY A 149 12.70 5.53 -3.42
CA GLY A 149 13.22 4.43 -4.23
C GLY A 149 12.29 3.22 -4.37
N LEU A 150 10.97 3.40 -4.19
CA LEU A 150 9.98 2.33 -4.32
C LEU A 150 9.24 2.36 -5.67
N GLY A 151 9.83 2.99 -6.69
CA GLY A 151 9.21 3.09 -8.03
C GLY A 151 8.83 1.75 -8.66
N TYR A 152 9.53 0.66 -8.33
CA TYR A 152 9.38 -0.65 -8.96
C TYR A 152 8.35 -1.58 -8.29
N ILE A 153 7.93 -1.31 -7.06
CA ILE A 153 6.94 -2.18 -6.39
C ILE A 153 5.53 -1.85 -6.90
N SER A 154 4.66 -2.85 -6.97
CA SER A 154 3.26 -2.64 -7.37
C SER A 154 2.43 -2.06 -6.22
N LEU A 155 1.46 -1.21 -6.55
CA LEU A 155 0.57 -0.56 -5.57
C LEU A 155 -0.21 -1.55 -4.68
N GLY A 156 -0.61 -2.67 -5.27
CA GLY A 156 -1.40 -3.74 -4.67
C GLY A 156 -0.58 -4.83 -3.99
N GLN A 157 0.76 -4.80 -4.11
CA GLN A 157 1.65 -5.84 -3.60
C GLN A 157 1.45 -6.05 -2.09
N PRO A 158 1.25 -7.28 -1.61
CA PRO A 158 1.07 -7.53 -0.18
C PRO A 158 2.30 -7.10 0.63
N LEU A 159 2.11 -6.34 1.71
CA LEU A 159 3.23 -5.83 2.53
C LEU A 159 4.07 -6.95 3.16
N THR A 160 3.50 -8.14 3.33
CA THR A 160 4.21 -9.33 3.85
C THR A 160 5.30 -9.83 2.91
N THR A 161 5.18 -9.53 1.60
CA THR A 161 6.16 -9.93 0.57
C THR A 161 7.31 -8.95 0.42
N LEU A 162 7.19 -7.75 1.00
CA LEU A 162 8.23 -6.73 0.94
C LEU A 162 9.41 -7.06 1.84
N SER A 163 10.61 -6.70 1.39
CA SER A 163 11.84 -6.77 2.17
C SER A 163 11.79 -5.86 3.41
N GLY A 164 12.73 -6.06 4.34
CA GLY A 164 12.87 -5.19 5.51
C GLY A 164 13.03 -3.72 5.13
N GLY A 165 13.98 -3.42 4.24
CA GLY A 165 14.22 -2.06 3.74
C GLY A 165 13.05 -1.48 2.94
N GLU A 166 12.37 -2.28 2.12
CA GLU A 166 11.17 -1.81 1.40
C GLU A 166 10.06 -1.41 2.36
N ARG A 167 9.80 -2.23 3.39
CA ARG A 167 8.82 -1.92 4.42
C ARG A 167 9.16 -0.64 5.16
N GLN A 168 10.44 -0.44 5.49
CA GLN A 168 10.90 0.78 6.14
C GLN A 168 10.65 2.00 5.24
N ARG A 169 11.00 1.93 3.95
CA ARG A 169 10.78 3.03 3.00
C ARG A 169 9.30 3.34 2.78
N VAL A 170 8.41 2.33 2.79
CA VAL A 170 6.95 2.53 2.77
C VAL A 170 6.46 3.32 3.99
N LYS A 171 7.08 3.15 5.17
CA LYS A 171 6.78 3.94 6.37
C LYS A 171 7.27 5.39 6.28
N VAL A 172 8.39 5.62 5.59
CA VAL A 172 8.97 6.96 5.41
C VAL A 172 8.11 7.84 4.50
N ALA A 173 7.61 7.30 3.39
CA ALA A 173 6.92 8.11 2.37
C ALA A 173 5.75 8.95 2.91
N PRO A 174 4.84 8.45 3.76
CA PRO A 174 3.79 9.28 4.38
C PRO A 174 4.33 10.38 5.29
N GLN A 175 5.43 10.12 6.00
CA GLN A 175 6.02 11.05 6.96
C GLN A 175 6.67 12.25 6.26
N MET A 176 7.14 12.08 5.01
CA MET A 176 7.64 13.18 4.17
C MET A 176 6.56 14.23 3.84
N ALA A 177 5.28 13.95 4.10
CA ALA A 177 4.21 14.93 4.01
C ALA A 177 4.20 15.93 5.16
N GLU A 178 4.72 15.52 6.32
CA GLU A 178 4.72 16.29 7.54
C GLU A 178 6.00 17.13 7.62
N LYS A 179 5.92 18.29 8.28
CA LYS A 179 7.08 19.13 8.56
C LYS A 179 7.90 18.56 9.72
N GLY A 180 8.37 17.33 9.59
CA GLY A 180 9.35 16.76 10.52
C GLY A 180 10.71 17.43 10.32
N GLN A 181 11.35 17.86 11.41
CA GLN A 181 12.68 18.48 11.35
C GLN A 181 13.80 17.43 11.40
N VAL A 182 13.55 16.26 12.04
CA VAL A 182 14.54 15.18 12.19
C VAL A 182 13.88 13.81 12.07
N TYR A 183 14.37 12.98 11.15
CA TYR A 183 13.98 11.58 10.98
C TYR A 183 15.10 10.67 11.47
N THR A 184 14.79 9.70 12.33
CA THR A 184 15.76 8.68 12.75
C THR A 184 15.40 7.34 12.11
N LEU A 185 16.34 6.79 11.33
CA LEU A 185 16.22 5.50 10.65
C LEU A 185 17.14 4.49 11.33
N ASP A 186 16.59 3.39 11.83
CA ASP A 186 17.43 2.26 12.29
C ASP A 186 17.83 1.42 11.07
N GLU A 187 19.14 1.36 10.79
CA GLU A 187 19.80 0.63 9.68
C GLU A 187 19.15 0.79 8.28
N ALA A 188 19.43 1.89 7.58
CA ALA A 188 18.81 2.22 6.28
C ALA A 188 19.40 1.49 5.03
N THR A 189 20.33 0.54 5.19
CA THR A 189 21.12 -0.04 4.08
C THR A 189 20.96 -1.55 3.86
N THR A 190 19.82 -2.15 4.23
CA THR A 190 19.57 -3.58 3.99
C THR A 190 18.39 -3.83 3.06
#